data_AF-A0A2N5WAL1-F1
#
_entry.id   AF-A0A2N5WAL1-F1
#
_cell.length_a   1.000
_cell.length_b   1.000
_cell.length_c   1.000
_cell.angle_alpha   90.00
_cell.angle_beta   90.00
_cell.angle_gamma   90.00
#
_symmetry.space_group_name_H-M   'P 1'
#
loop_
_entity.id
_entity.type
_entity.pdbx_description
1 polymer ?
#
loop_
_entity_poly.entity_id
_entity_poly.type
_entity_poly.pdbx_seq_one_letter_code
_entity_poly.pdbx_strand_id
1 'polypeptide(L)' 'MEFNREEYFKAVFDALKILVNKEIILPKPGEQERYPLATVDLSENLNILINRKGHIDKNKLTYIMNSKILGQMIRLDM' A
#
# COMPACT_ATOMS: atom_id res chain seq x y z
N MET A 1 -7.82 -27.22 -14.97
CA MET A 1 -6.70 -26.26 -14.89
C MET A 1 -5.88 -26.67 -13.68
N GLU A 2 -4.67 -27.17 -13.90
CA GLU A 2 -3.74 -27.42 -12.79
C GLU A 2 -3.21 -26.09 -12.28
N PHE A 3 -3.16 -25.95 -10.95
CA PHE A 3 -2.63 -24.77 -10.31
C PHE A 3 -1.11 -24.76 -10.43
N ASN A 4 -0.57 -23.82 -11.23
CA ASN A 4 0.87 -23.61 -11.31
C ASN A 4 1.35 -22.79 -10.10
N ARG A 5 1.92 -23.50 -9.12
CA ARG A 5 2.40 -22.91 -7.87
C ARG A 5 3.53 -21.91 -8.07
N GLU A 6 4.42 -22.13 -9.03
CA GLU A 6 5.57 -21.25 -9.28
C GLU A 6 5.14 -19.92 -9.88
N GLU A 7 4.25 -19.95 -10.87
CA GLU A 7 3.68 -18.73 -11.46
C GLU A 7 2.89 -17.93 -10.43
N TYR A 8 2.09 -18.60 -9.61
CA TYR A 8 1.36 -17.95 -8.53
C TYR A 8 2.30 -17.30 -7.50
N PHE A 9 3.35 -18.02 -7.08
CA PHE A 9 4.34 -17.48 -6.15
C PHE A 9 5.04 -16.26 -6.74
N LYS A 10 5.46 -16.30 -8.01
CA LYS A 10 6.08 -15.16 -8.69
C LYS A 10 5.15 -13.96 -8.72
N ALA A 11 3.89 -14.17 -9.09
CA ALA A 11 2.90 -13.09 -9.13
C ALA A 11 2.69 -12.44 -7.75
N VAL A 12 2.63 -13.25 -6.68
CA VAL A 12 2.54 -12.75 -5.30
C VAL A 12 3.80 -12.00 -4.90
N PHE A 13 4.98 -12.53 -5.22
CA PHE A 13 6.26 -11.92 -4.90
C PHE A 13 6.45 -10.56 -5.59
N ASP A 14 6.12 -10.47 -6.88
CA ASP A 14 6.19 -9.23 -7.64
C ASP A 14 5.17 -8.18 -7.12
N ALA A 15 4.06 -8.64 -6.53
CA ALA A 15 3.07 -7.77 -5.90
C ALA A 15 3.55 -7.18 -4.57
N LEU A 16 4.53 -7.79 -3.88
CA LEU A 16 5.06 -7.27 -2.61
C LEU A 16 5.66 -5.87 -2.78
N LYS A 17 5.44 -5.03 -1.77
CA LYS A 17 5.99 -3.67 -1.68
C LYS A 17 6.69 -3.51 -0.34
N ILE A 18 7.89 -2.96 -0.39
CA ILE A 18 8.76 -2.75 0.76
C ILE A 18 8.53 -1.35 1.30
N LEU A 19 8.27 -1.23 2.59
CA LEU A 19 8.30 0.06 3.27
C LEU A 19 9.75 0.52 3.38
N VAL A 20 10.06 1.68 2.79
CA VAL A 20 11.42 2.24 2.83
C VAL A 20 11.76 2.67 4.26
N ASN A 21 10.77 3.17 5.00
CA ASN A 21 10.90 3.49 6.41
C ASN A 21 10.86 2.20 7.25
N LYS A 22 11.55 2.16 8.39
CA LYS A 22 11.50 0.99 9.29
C LYS A 22 10.23 0.93 10.14
N GLU A 23 9.47 2.03 10.19
CA GLU A 23 8.29 2.17 11.03
C GLU A 23 7.18 2.92 10.32
N ILE A 24 5.95 2.60 10.70
CA ILE A 24 4.73 3.34 10.36
C ILE A 24 4.14 3.86 11.66
N ILE A 25 3.90 5.17 11.72
CA ILE A 25 3.19 5.81 12.83
C ILE A 25 1.78 6.09 12.35
N LEU A 26 0.77 5.45 12.93
CA LEU A 26 -0.60 5.69 12.49
C LEU A 26 -0.99 7.15 12.77
N PRO A 27 -1.62 7.86 11.80
CA PRO A 27 -2.07 9.23 12.00
C PRO A 27 -3.10 9.32 13.12
N LYS A 28 -3.26 10.50 13.70
CA LYS A 28 -4.35 10.76 14.64
C LYS A 28 -5.69 10.92 13.89
N PRO A 29 -6.83 10.80 14.56
CA PRO A 29 -8.12 11.10 13.95
C PRO A 29 -8.14 12.51 13.34
N GLY A 30 -8.58 12.63 12.08
CA GLY A 30 -8.57 13.90 11.34
C GLY A 30 -7.28 14.17 10.54
N GLU A 31 -6.26 13.33 10.69
CA GLU A 31 -4.96 13.46 10.01
C GLU A 31 -4.77 12.37 8.94
N GLN A 32 -3.74 12.55 8.12
CA GLN A 32 -3.30 11.59 7.13
C GLN A 32 -1.77 11.65 7.02
N GLU A 33 -1.12 10.52 6.77
CA GLU A 33 0.34 10.42 6.65
C GLU A 33 0.75 9.64 5.40
N ARG A 34 1.87 10.04 4.79
CA ARG A 34 2.40 9.41 3.57
C ARG A 34 3.71 8.71 3.87
N TYR A 35 3.83 7.48 3.41
CA TYR A 35 5.03 6.68 3.55
C TYR A 35 5.56 6.24 2.18
N PRO A 36 6.87 6.38 1.92
CA PRO A 36 7.49 5.87 0.71
C PRO A 36 7.52 4.35 0.73
N LEU A 37 7.16 3.76 -0.41
CA LEU A 37 7.26 2.34 -0.69
C LEU A 37 8.18 2.12 -1.89
N ALA A 38 8.76 0.93 -2.00
CA ALA A 38 9.47 0.47 -3.18
C ALA A 38 8.99 -0.92 -3.60
N THR A 39 9.12 -1.26 -4.87
CA THR A 39 9.05 -2.66 -5.30
C THR A 39 10.24 -3.45 -4.76
N VAL A 40 10.12 -4.79 -4.68
CA VAL A 40 11.19 -5.64 -4.12
C VAL A 40 12.47 -5.56 -4.94
N ASP A 41 12.35 -5.41 -6.26
CA ASP A 41 13.44 -5.20 -7.20
C ASP A 41 13.93 -3.74 -7.27
N LEU A 42 13.35 -2.84 -6.46
CA LEU A 42 13.65 -1.40 -6.39
C LEU A 42 13.43 -0.65 -7.73
N SER A 43 12.70 -1.24 -8.67
CA SER A 43 12.44 -0.64 -9.99
C SER A 43 11.44 0.52 -9.95
N GLU A 44 10.54 0.56 -8.96
CA GLU A 44 9.55 1.63 -8.81
C GLU A 44 9.48 2.17 -7.39
N ASN A 45 9.44 3.51 -7.29
CA ASN A 45 9.12 4.22 -6.05
C ASN A 45 7.63 4.54 -6.00
N LEU A 46 6.99 4.07 -4.94
CA LEU A 46 5.56 4.16 -4.68
C LEU A 46 5.33 4.96 -3.40
N ASN A 47 4.07 5.30 -3.13
CA ASN A 47 3.68 5.86 -1.85
C ASN A 47 2.39 5.23 -1.37
N ILE A 48 2.33 4.99 -0.06
CA ILE A 48 1.10 4.67 0.65
C ILE A 48 0.68 5.89 1.48
N LEU A 49 -0.57 6.27 1.36
CA LEU A 49 -1.23 7.24 2.20
C LEU A 49 -2.09 6.47 3.20
N ILE A 50 -1.82 6.69 4.48
CA ILE A 50 -2.64 6.19 5.58
C ILE A 50 -3.52 7.35 6.02
N ASN A 51 -4.83 7.17 5.98
CA ASN A 51 -5.81 8.23 6.19
C ASN A 51 -6.74 7.91 7.35
N ARG A 52 -6.90 8.88 8.25
CA ARG A 52 -7.96 8.94 9.26
C ARG A 52 -8.73 10.25 9.20
N LYS A 53 -8.56 11.02 8.13
CA LYS A 53 -9.27 12.27 7.87
C LYS A 53 -10.57 12.00 7.11
N GLY A 54 -11.64 12.70 7.47
CA GLY A 54 -12.91 12.68 6.74
C GLY A 54 -13.76 11.43 6.95
N HIS A 55 -13.39 10.54 7.88
CA HIS A 55 -14.23 9.41 8.27
C HIS A 55 -15.27 9.86 9.29
N ILE A 56 -16.53 9.45 9.08
CA ILE A 56 -17.61 9.59 10.07
C ILE A 56 -17.27 8.80 11.35
N ASP A 57 -16.65 7.62 11.17
CA ASP A 57 -16.12 6.81 12.25
C ASP A 57 -14.65 7.15 12.50
N LYS A 58 -14.35 7.67 13.69
CA LYS A 58 -13.00 8.08 14.10
C LYS A 58 -12.02 6.91 14.23
N ASN A 59 -12.52 5.67 14.28
CA ASN A 59 -11.70 4.46 14.37
C ASN A 59 -11.33 3.88 13.01
N LYS A 60 -12.00 4.31 11.92
CA LYS A 60 -11.68 3.84 10.57
C LYS A 60 -10.31 4.29 10.11
N LEU A 61 -9.65 3.39 9.39
CA LEU A 61 -8.34 3.60 8.81
C LEU A 61 -8.38 3.22 7.34
N THR A 62 -7.97 4.14 6.47
CA THR A 62 -7.90 3.88 5.04
C THR A 62 -6.47 3.87 4.57
N TYR A 63 -6.11 2.85 3.81
CA TYR A 63 -4.85 2.75 3.09
C TYR A 63 -5.07 3.06 1.62
N ILE A 64 -4.29 3.98 1.06
CA ILE A 64 -4.35 4.34 -0.36
C ILE A 64 -2.96 4.21 -0.94
N MET A 65 -2.77 3.31 -1.89
CA MET A 65 -1.53 3.17 -2.65
C MET A 65 -1.75 3.67 -4.08
N ASN A 66 -0.80 4.44 -4.60
CA ASN A 66 -0.83 4.91 -5.98
C ASN A 66 0.39 4.40 -6.74
N SER A 67 0.16 3.71 -7.86
CA SER A 67 1.21 3.46 -8.86
C SER A 67 1.23 4.59 -9.87
N LYS A 68 2.41 5.19 -10.05
CA LYS A 68 2.60 6.25 -11.05
C LYS A 68 2.71 5.65 -12.45
N ILE A 69 3.27 4.46 -12.57
CA ILE A 69 3.47 3.77 -13.86
C ILE A 69 2.13 3.30 -14.43
N LEU A 70 1.30 2.67 -13.60
CA LEU A 70 0.01 2.13 -14.05
C LEU A 70 -1.13 3.16 -14.02
N GLY A 71 -0.92 4.31 -13.36
CA GLY A 71 -1.96 5.30 -13.14
C GLY A 71 -3.12 4.79 -12.27
N GLN A 72 -2.88 3.73 -11.49
CA GLN A 72 -3.89 3.05 -10.70
C GLN A 72 -3.79 3.44 -9.22
N MET A 73 -4.96 3.59 -8.59
CA MET A 73 -5.12 3.78 -7.16
C MET A 73 -5.78 2.54 -6.56
N ILE A 74 -5.16 1.98 -5.53
CA ILE A 74 -5.72 0.92 -4.71
C ILE A 74 -6.10 1.52 -3.37
N ARG A 75 -7.35 1.31 -2.95
CA ARG A 75 -7.88 1.76 -1.65
C ARG A 75 -8.37 0.57 -0.85
N LEU A 76 -7.96 0.50 0.40
CA LEU A 76 -8.45 -0.47 1.38
C LEU A 76 -8.98 0.30 2.60
N ASP A 77 -10.27 0.11 2.90
CA ASP A 77 -10.91 0.67 4.09
C ASP A 77 -11.01 -0.43 5.16
N MET A 78 -10.46 -0.16 6.35
CA MET A 78 -10.53 -1.03 7.53
C MET A 78 -11.36 -0.40 8.64
#